data_AF-A0A7X6VXY3-F1
#
_entry.id   AF-A0A7X6VXY3-F1
#
_cell.length_a   1.000
_cell.length_b   1.000
_cell.length_c   1.000
_cell.angle_alpha   90.00
_cell.angle_beta   90.00
_cell.angle_gamma   90.00
#
_symmetry.space_group_name_H-M   'P 1'
#
loop_
_entity.id
_entity.type
_entity.pdbx_description
1 polymer ?
#
loop_
_entity_poly.entity_id
_entity_poly.type
_entity_poly.pdbx_seq_one_letter_code
_entity_poly.pdbx_strand_id
1 'polypeptide(L)'
;MDYNTSRKKLSMPEYGRNIQAMVDHLFTIEDREKRNQSAHAVVDVMGNLYPYLRDVPEYKHKLWDHLAIMSDFKLDIDYPYELPSPEMLTEKPRKVPYNQNEIKLRHYGLIIEKL
;
A
#
# COMPACT_ATOMS: atom_id res chain seq x y z
N MET A 1 -29.12 0.99 -10.00
CA MET A 1 -27.84 0.40 -10.47
C MET A 1 -26.74 1.09 -9.72
N ASP A 2 -25.92 0.33 -9.01
CA ASP A 2 -24.88 0.90 -8.14
C ASP A 2 -23.57 1.00 -8.92
N TYR A 3 -23.18 2.22 -9.30
CA TYR A 3 -22.03 2.46 -10.19
C TYR A 3 -20.73 2.67 -9.42
N ASN A 4 -19.64 2.09 -9.93
CA ASN A 4 -18.30 2.17 -9.33
C ASN A 4 -17.74 3.59 -9.23
N THR A 5 -18.30 4.56 -9.96
CA THR A 5 -17.93 5.98 -9.95
C THR A 5 -18.47 6.75 -8.76
N SER A 6 -19.55 6.27 -8.13
CA SER A 6 -20.15 6.89 -6.93
C SER A 6 -19.61 6.32 -5.62
N ARG A 7 -18.83 5.24 -5.68
CA ARG A 7 -18.31 4.53 -4.51
C ARG A 7 -16.96 5.10 -4.07
N LYS A 8 -16.64 4.92 -2.77
CA LYS A 8 -15.36 5.33 -2.16
C LYS A 8 -14.17 4.85 -2.98
N LYS A 9 -13.17 5.71 -3.16
CA LYS A 9 -11.93 5.39 -3.87
C LYS A 9 -11.26 4.18 -3.19
N LEU A 10 -10.87 3.20 -4.01
CA LEU A 10 -10.11 2.03 -3.55
C LEU A 10 -8.67 2.48 -3.27
N SER A 11 -8.17 2.26 -2.05
CA SER A 11 -6.76 2.51 -1.72
C SER A 11 -5.84 1.59 -2.53
N MET A 12 -6.23 0.33 -2.68
CA MET A 12 -5.54 -0.66 -3.51
C MET A 12 -6.54 -1.33 -4.45
N PRO A 13 -6.62 -0.92 -5.72
CA PRO A 13 -7.53 -1.53 -6.69
C PRO A 13 -7.17 -2.98 -7.00
N GLU A 14 -5.93 -3.40 -6.72
CA GLU A 14 -5.41 -4.76 -6.95
C GLU A 14 -6.17 -5.83 -6.17
N TYR A 15 -6.67 -5.50 -4.97
CA TYR A 15 -7.42 -6.41 -4.07
C TYR A 15 -8.92 -6.46 -4.39
N GLY A 16 -9.42 -5.52 -5.20
CA GLY A 16 -10.83 -5.43 -5.57
C GLY A 16 -11.77 -4.97 -4.44
N ARG A 17 -13.07 -4.87 -4.75
CA ARG A 17 -14.10 -4.32 -3.85
C ARG A 17 -14.48 -5.25 -2.69
N ASN A 18 -14.39 -6.56 -2.91
CA ASN A 18 -14.81 -7.56 -1.91
C ASN A 18 -13.91 -7.50 -0.67
N ILE A 19 -12.59 -7.39 -0.87
CA ILE A 19 -11.64 -7.19 0.21
C ILE A 19 -11.92 -5.90 0.97
N GLN A 20 -12.19 -4.81 0.25
CA GLN A 20 -12.52 -3.52 0.89
C GLN A 20 -13.80 -3.61 1.73
N ALA A 21 -14.83 -4.32 1.26
CA ALA A 21 -16.05 -4.55 2.05
C ALA A 21 -15.80 -5.40 3.31
N MET A 22 -14.92 -6.40 3.22
CA MET A 22 -14.53 -7.17 4.41
C MET A 22 -13.77 -6.32 5.42
N VAL A 23 -12.87 -5.44 4.96
CA VAL A 23 -12.16 -4.49 5.84
C VAL A 23 -13.13 -3.48 6.45
N ASP A 24 -14.10 -2.97 5.69
CA ASP A 24 -15.16 -2.09 6.21
C ASP A 24 -15.97 -2.78 7.31
N HIS A 25 -16.26 -4.07 7.15
CA HIS A 25 -16.94 -4.86 8.18
C HIS A 25 -16.13 -4.99 9.47
N LEU A 26 -14.79 -5.01 9.42
CA LEU A 26 -13.96 -5.05 10.64
C LEU A 26 -14.20 -3.82 11.53
N PHE A 27 -14.54 -2.65 10.96
CA PHE A 27 -14.87 -1.45 11.73
C PHE A 27 -16.22 -1.53 12.43
N THR A 28 -17.12 -2.40 11.96
CA THR A 28 -18.45 -2.58 12.58
C THR A 28 -18.42 -3.48 13.81
N ILE A 29 -17.33 -4.21 14.04
CA ILE A 29 -17.17 -5.14 15.16
C ILE A 29 -16.66 -4.38 16.39
N GLU A 30 -17.48 -4.32 17.45
CA GLU A 30 -17.13 -3.65 18.72
C GLU A 30 -16.15 -4.48 19.58
N ASP A 31 -16.29 -5.81 19.56
CA ASP A 31 -15.49 -6.73 20.36
C ASP A 31 -14.07 -6.90 19.80
N ARG A 32 -13.05 -6.63 20.64
CA ARG A 32 -11.64 -6.65 20.21
C ARG A 32 -11.17 -8.06 19.82
N GLU A 33 -11.63 -9.10 20.51
CA GLU A 33 -11.19 -10.47 20.25
C GLU A 33 -11.77 -10.98 18.92
N LYS A 34 -13.07 -10.74 18.68
CA LYS A 34 -13.73 -11.03 17.41
C LYS A 34 -13.16 -10.21 16.26
N ARG A 35 -12.78 -8.94 16.50
CA ARG A 35 -12.12 -8.10 15.50
C ARG A 35 -10.77 -8.68 15.08
N ASN A 36 -9.94 -9.11 16.04
CA ASN A 36 -8.68 -9.78 15.75
C ASN A 36 -8.88 -11.06 14.93
N GLN A 37 -9.79 -11.95 15.36
CA GLN A 37 -10.08 -13.19 14.63
C GLN A 37 -10.55 -12.91 13.20
N SER A 38 -11.42 -11.91 13.02
CA SER A 38 -11.91 -11.50 11.71
C SER A 38 -10.79 -10.91 10.84
N ALA A 39 -9.88 -10.13 11.42
CA ALA A 39 -8.72 -9.61 10.69
C ALA A 39 -7.80 -10.74 10.20
N HIS A 40 -7.54 -11.75 11.03
CA HIS A 40 -6.81 -12.95 10.61
C HIS A 40 -7.50 -13.69 9.47
N ALA A 41 -8.83 -13.84 9.52
CA ALA A 41 -9.59 -14.46 8.45
C ALA A 41 -9.48 -13.66 7.13
N VAL A 42 -9.54 -12.33 7.19
CA VAL A 42 -9.36 -11.47 6.00
C VAL A 42 -7.97 -11.64 5.40
N VAL A 43 -6.92 -11.69 6.22
CA VAL A 43 -5.54 -11.92 5.76
C VAL A 43 -5.40 -13.29 5.09
N ASP A 44 -6.04 -14.33 5.63
CA ASP A 44 -6.03 -15.67 5.03
C ASP A 44 -6.74 -15.67 3.66
N VAL A 45 -7.88 -14.99 3.55
CA VAL A 45 -8.60 -14.83 2.27
C VAL A 45 -7.74 -14.07 1.25
N MET A 46 -7.06 -13.00 1.66
CA MET A 46 -6.12 -12.28 0.79
C MET A 46 -5.00 -13.19 0.30
N GLY A 47 -4.43 -14.02 1.18
CA GLY A 47 -3.37 -14.98 0.81
C GLY A 47 -3.84 -16.08 -0.15
N ASN A 48 -5.07 -16.54 -0.02
CA ASN A 48 -5.68 -17.52 -0.93
C ASN A 48 -5.95 -16.94 -2.32
N LEU A 49 -6.40 -15.69 -2.40
CA LEU A 49 -6.66 -15.02 -3.68
C LEU A 49 -5.38 -14.69 -4.45
N TYR A 50 -4.28 -14.44 -3.73
CA TYR A 50 -3.01 -14.01 -4.31
C TYR A 50 -1.87 -14.98 -4.01
N PRO A 51 -1.90 -16.20 -4.58
CA PRO A 51 -0.89 -17.22 -4.34
C PRO A 51 0.49 -16.82 -4.86
N TYR A 52 0.59 -15.85 -5.77
CA TYR A 52 1.87 -15.33 -6.26
C TYR A 52 2.68 -14.61 -5.16
N LEU A 53 2.02 -14.09 -4.12
CA LEU A 53 2.71 -13.48 -2.99
C LEU A 53 3.44 -14.52 -2.15
N ARG A 54 3.05 -15.81 -2.24
CA ARG A 54 3.55 -16.90 -1.39
C ARG A 54 5.03 -17.26 -1.65
N ASP A 55 5.55 -16.88 -2.81
CA ASP A 55 6.97 -17.07 -3.19
C ASP A 55 7.88 -15.99 -2.59
N VAL A 56 7.30 -14.88 -2.12
CA VAL A 56 8.03 -13.76 -1.55
C VAL A 56 8.35 -14.07 -0.08
N PRO A 57 9.64 -14.02 0.34
CA PRO A 57 9.97 -14.06 1.76
C PRO A 57 9.22 -12.92 2.47
N GLU A 58 8.60 -13.22 3.61
CA GLU A 58 7.76 -12.28 4.37
C GLU A 58 6.43 -11.87 3.69
N TYR A 59 5.83 -12.71 2.85
CA TYR A 59 4.49 -12.41 2.29
C TYR A 59 3.42 -12.07 3.33
N LYS A 60 3.47 -12.72 4.50
CA LYS A 60 2.54 -12.44 5.61
C LYS A 60 2.66 -10.99 6.08
N HIS A 61 3.88 -10.48 6.18
CA HIS A 61 4.16 -9.10 6.55
C HIS A 61 3.51 -8.14 5.55
N LYS A 62 3.68 -8.38 4.24
CA LYS A 62 3.05 -7.56 3.19
C LYS A 62 1.53 -7.59 3.23
N LEU A 63 0.91 -8.72 3.54
CA LEU A 63 -0.55 -8.80 3.67
C LEU A 63 -1.08 -7.98 4.84
N TRP A 64 -0.38 -8.01 5.98
CA TRP A 64 -0.70 -7.17 7.13
C TRP A 64 -0.51 -5.68 6.85
N ASP A 65 0.55 -5.33 6.13
CA ASP A 65 0.82 -3.98 5.63
C ASP A 65 -0.31 -3.47 4.73
N HIS A 66 -0.73 -4.29 3.76
CA HIS A 66 -1.85 -3.96 2.88
C HIS A 66 -3.17 -3.78 3.65
N LEU A 67 -3.44 -4.61 4.66
CA LEU A 67 -4.60 -4.45 5.53
C LEU A 67 -4.54 -3.13 6.30
N ALA A 68 -3.39 -2.79 6.86
CA ALA A 68 -3.16 -1.54 7.57
C ALA A 68 -3.40 -0.32 6.65
N ILE A 69 -2.85 -0.32 5.43
CA ILE A 69 -3.06 0.72 4.42
C ILE A 69 -4.55 0.84 4.04
N MET A 70 -5.24 -0.28 3.81
CA MET A 70 -6.66 -0.29 3.47
C MET A 70 -7.55 0.22 4.60
N SER A 71 -7.12 0.01 5.86
CA SER A 71 -7.79 0.50 7.06
C SER A 71 -7.41 1.94 7.45
N ASP A 72 -6.55 2.62 6.67
CA ASP A 72 -6.06 3.97 6.97
C ASP A 72 -5.39 4.03 8.36
N PHE A 73 -4.76 2.93 8.81
CA PHE A 73 -4.15 2.76 10.15
C PHE A 73 -5.09 3.00 11.34
N LYS A 74 -6.41 2.97 11.13
CA LYS A 74 -7.42 3.22 12.18
C LYS A 74 -7.87 1.96 12.92
N LEU A 75 -7.43 0.78 12.49
CA LEU A 75 -7.85 -0.48 13.09
C LEU A 75 -7.04 -0.78 14.35
N ASP A 76 -7.72 -0.82 15.50
CA ASP A 76 -7.16 -1.32 16.76
C ASP A 76 -7.18 -2.86 16.76
N ILE A 77 -6.09 -3.46 16.27
CA ILE A 77 -5.83 -4.90 16.27
C ILE A 77 -4.42 -5.20 16.74
N ASP A 78 -4.21 -6.42 17.23
CA ASP A 78 -2.90 -6.90 17.64
C ASP A 78 -2.10 -7.30 16.38
N TYR A 79 -1.30 -6.36 15.87
CA TYR A 79 -0.44 -6.64 14.73
C TYR A 79 0.77 -7.46 15.20
N PRO A 80 1.00 -8.67 14.66
CA PRO A 80 2.15 -9.48 15.03
C PRO A 80 3.49 -8.94 14.46
N TYR A 81 3.44 -7.87 13.66
CA TYR A 81 4.58 -7.25 12.98
C TYR A 81 4.52 -5.73 13.12
N GLU A 82 5.68 -5.08 13.12
CA GLU A 82 5.80 -3.63 13.24
C GLU A 82 5.12 -2.93 12.05
N LEU A 83 4.09 -2.15 12.33
CA LEU A 83 3.35 -1.39 11.33
C LEU A 83 4.29 -0.42 10.60
N PRO A 84 4.19 -0.29 9.26
CA PRO A 84 4.79 0.84 8.57
C PRO A 84 4.16 2.11 9.13
N SER A 85 4.99 3.08 9.53
CA SER A 85 4.46 4.37 9.93
C SER A 85 3.78 5.05 8.73
N PRO A 86 2.56 5.59 8.87
CA PRO A 86 1.86 6.32 7.80
C PRO A 86 2.67 7.50 7.24
N GLU A 87 3.64 7.97 8.02
CA GLU A 87 4.61 9.00 7.64
C GLU A 87 5.54 8.55 6.49
N MET A 88 5.93 7.27 6.42
CA MET A 88 6.79 6.77 5.34
C MET A 88 6.04 6.68 4.00
N LEU A 89 4.74 6.40 4.02
CA LEU A 89 3.93 6.29 2.79
C LEU A 89 3.63 7.65 2.15
N THR A 90 3.59 8.71 2.97
CA THR A 90 3.27 10.07 2.52
C THR A 90 4.53 10.89 2.19
N GLU A 91 5.73 10.38 2.54
CA GLU A 91 6.97 11.05 2.21
C GLU A 91 7.11 11.15 0.69
N LYS A 92 7.05 12.39 0.18
CA LYS A 92 7.23 12.63 -1.25
C LYS A 92 8.61 12.13 -1.65
N PRO A 93 8.75 11.43 -2.79
CA PRO A 93 10.05 10.98 -3.26
C PRO A 93 10.99 12.19 -3.34
N ARG A 94 12.23 12.01 -2.88
CA ARG A 94 13.24 13.06 -2.93
C ARG A 94 13.35 13.56 -4.37
N LYS A 95 13.20 14.87 -4.56
CA LYS A 95 13.40 15.49 -5.88
C LYS A 95 14.84 15.25 -6.30
N VAL A 96 15.04 14.47 -7.36
CA VAL A 96 16.35 14.39 -8.02
C VAL A 96 16.63 15.76 -8.65
N PRO A 97 17.74 16.42 -8.32
CA PRO A 97 18.09 17.66 -9.00
C PRO A 97 18.34 17.35 -10.47
N TYR A 98 17.61 18.02 -11.36
CA TYR A 98 17.95 17.97 -12.78
C TYR A 98 19.31 18.63 -12.97
N ASN A 99 20.19 17.99 -13.73
CA ASN A 99 21.54 18.50 -13.91
C ASN A 99 21.48 19.72 -14.85
N GLN A 100 21.37 20.93 -14.27
CA GLN A 100 21.38 22.21 -14.98
C GLN A 100 22.81 22.62 -15.36
N ASN A 101 23.55 21.74 -16.03
CA ASN A 101 24.84 22.16 -16.57
C ASN A 101 24.57 23.14 -17.72
N GLU A 102 25.13 24.34 -17.65
CA GLU A 102 25.10 25.29 -18.76
C GLU A 102 26.03 24.79 -19.88
N ILE A 103 25.45 24.09 -20.85
CA ILE A 103 26.19 23.61 -22.03
C ILE A 103 26.40 24.81 -22.98
N LYS A 104 27.63 25.35 -23.06
CA LYS A 104 27.92 26.45 -24.00
C LYS A 104 27.83 25.97 -25.44
N LEU A 105 28.34 24.76 -25.70
CA LEU A 105 28.27 24.09 -27.00
C LEU A 105 27.11 23.10 -27.07
N ARG A 106 25.87 23.60 -27.16
CA ARG A 106 24.64 22.79 -27.16
C ARG A 106 24.64 21.61 -28.15
N HIS A 107 25.26 21.79 -29.31
CA HIS A 107 25.32 20.78 -30.37
C HIS A 107 26.36 19.67 -30.12
N TYR A 108 27.40 19.95 -29.34
CA TYR A 108 28.49 19.00 -29.07
C TYR A 108 28.35 18.32 -27.69
N GLY A 109 27.51 18.86 -26.82
CA GLY A 109 27.21 18.30 -25.51
C GLY A 109 28.32 18.54 -24.48
N LEU A 110 28.02 18.22 -23.22
CA LEU A 110 28.88 18.49 -22.07
C LEU A 110 30.21 17.69 -22.08
N ILE A 111 30.22 16.54 -22.76
CA ILE A 111 31.39 15.64 -22.79
C ILE A 111 32.55 16.29 -23.58
N ILE A 112 32.25 16.96 -24.69
CA ILE A 112 33.25 17.65 -25.51
C ILE A 112 33.76 18.92 -24.82
N GLU A 113 32.94 19.58 -24.00
CA GLU A 113 33.34 20.76 -23.23
C GLU A 113 34.25 20.42 -22.03
N LYS A 114 34.14 19.19 -21.50
CA LYS A 114 34.95 18.69 -20.38
C LYS A 114 36.26 18.01 -20.79
N LEU A 115 36.47 17.79 -22.10
CA LEU A 115 37.70 17.23 -22.64
C LEU A 115 38.78 18.31 -22.73
#